data_AF-A0A059E0I5-F1
#
_entry.id   AF-A0A059E0I5-F1
#
_cell.length_a   1.000
_cell.length_b   1.000
_cell.length_c   1.000
_cell.angle_alpha   90.00
_cell.angle_beta   90.00
_cell.angle_gamma   90.00
#
_symmetry.space_group_name_H-M   'P 1'
#
loop_
_entity.id
_entity.type
_entity.pdbx_description
1 polymer ?
#
loop_
_entity_poly.entity_id
_entity_poly.type
_entity_poly.pdbx_seq_one_letter_code
_entity_poly.pdbx_strand_id
1 'polypeptide(L)'
;MKRTAQAGLLALAASSLPFAAHADDAPPAAPTTAVAATTISYVENADNAATAWNAIHPEGIGVAVYMGTETDLTPEQLRTGLTNIANSGGIEDIEFFFEQNDVPHTGFALYYDDVFEGPLNLDEIIPSTQKAARYLQTNQELLQTASISEVSYD
;
A
#
# COMPACT_ATOMS: atom_id res chain seq x y z
N MET A 1 -10.68 36.59 39.08
CA MET A 1 -9.53 35.67 39.01
C MET A 1 -9.10 35.54 37.55
N LYS A 2 -7.80 35.77 37.30
CA LYS A 2 -6.94 35.28 36.18
C LYS A 2 -7.39 35.61 34.73
N ARG A 3 -6.84 36.69 34.14
CA ARG A 3 -5.71 36.74 33.16
C ARG A 3 -6.13 36.14 31.80
N THR A 4 -6.50 36.92 30.77
CA THR A 4 -5.63 37.73 29.86
C THR A 4 -4.42 36.89 29.42
N ALA A 5 -4.18 36.60 28.15
CA ALA A 5 -3.85 37.47 27.01
C ALA A 5 -3.64 36.50 25.80
N GLN A 6 -3.38 36.84 24.54
CA GLN A 6 -2.77 38.00 23.88
C GLN A 6 -2.93 37.67 22.37
N ALA A 7 -3.47 38.55 21.52
CA ALA A 7 -2.68 39.41 20.63
C ALA A 7 -1.33 38.78 20.18
N GLY A 8 -1.00 38.69 18.90
CA GLY A 8 -1.13 39.79 17.96
C GLY A 8 -0.77 39.40 16.53
N LEU A 9 -1.36 40.20 15.66
CA LEU A 9 -1.18 40.33 14.23
C LEU A 9 0.21 40.91 13.89
N LEU A 10 0.53 40.90 12.58
CA LEU A 10 1.51 41.74 11.84
C LEU A 10 2.93 41.17 11.74
N ALA A 11 3.67 41.31 10.63
CA ALA A 11 3.47 42.08 9.40
C ALA A 11 4.31 41.48 8.26
N LEU A 12 3.84 41.63 7.02
CA LEU A 12 4.69 41.62 5.83
C LEU A 12 5.52 42.91 5.79
N ALA A 13 6.84 42.77 5.64
CA ALA A 13 7.67 43.84 5.12
C ALA A 13 8.82 43.23 4.31
N ALA A 14 8.72 43.39 2.99
CA ALA A 14 9.82 43.21 2.05
C ALA A 14 10.48 44.56 1.80
N SER A 15 11.80 44.65 1.91
CA SER A 15 12.62 45.70 1.34
C SER A 15 14.08 45.24 1.22
N SER A 16 14.79 45.82 0.26
CA SER A 16 15.75 45.16 -0.63
C SER A 16 17.19 45.70 -0.58
N LEU A 17 18.18 44.78 -0.62
CA LEU A 17 19.55 44.83 -1.23
C LEU A 17 20.58 45.87 -0.71
N PRO A 18 21.91 45.75 -1.01
CA PRO A 18 22.78 44.59 -1.25
C PRO A 18 24.10 44.65 -0.40
N PHE A 19 24.66 43.49 0.00
CA PHE A 19 26.09 43.40 0.33
C PHE A 19 26.64 42.09 -0.25
N ALA A 20 27.64 42.23 -1.13
CA ALA A 20 28.48 41.12 -1.55
C ALA A 20 29.44 40.80 -0.41
N ALA A 21 29.31 39.61 0.18
CA ALA A 21 30.32 38.96 0.97
C ALA A 21 30.35 37.48 0.55
N HIS A 22 31.56 36.94 0.52
CA HIS A 22 31.95 35.73 -0.17
C HIS A 22 31.16 34.47 0.22
N ALA A 23 31.06 33.57 -0.76
CA ALA A 23 30.41 32.27 -0.71
C ALA A 23 30.81 31.44 0.51
N ASP A 24 29.81 30.99 1.26
CA ASP A 24 29.80 29.67 1.88
C ASP A 24 28.48 29.03 1.43
N ASP A 25 28.62 27.99 0.62
CA ASP A 25 27.57 27.29 -0.12
C ASP A 25 26.67 26.54 0.86
N ALA A 26 25.64 27.22 1.38
CA ALA A 26 24.56 26.54 2.10
C ALA A 26 23.76 25.70 1.08
N PRO A 27 23.69 24.37 1.21
CA PRO A 27 22.93 23.55 0.30
C PRO A 27 21.47 24.05 0.27
N PRO A 28 20.84 24.15 -0.91
CA PRO A 28 19.44 24.50 -0.98
C PRO A 28 18.65 23.49 -0.14
N ALA A 29 17.86 23.99 0.82
CA ALA A 29 16.97 23.16 1.60
C ALA A 29 16.10 22.35 0.63
N ALA A 30 16.28 21.02 0.64
CA ALA A 30 15.54 20.13 -0.21
C ALA A 30 14.04 20.37 0.01
N PRO A 31 13.21 20.39 -1.05
CA PRO A 31 11.78 20.53 -0.90
C PRO A 31 11.27 19.38 -0.02
N THR A 32 10.80 19.71 1.18
CA THR A 32 10.11 18.76 2.06
C THR A 32 8.85 18.34 1.31
N THR A 33 8.91 17.18 0.66
CA THR A 33 7.77 16.66 -0.08
C THR A 33 6.77 16.21 0.96
N ALA A 34 5.68 16.97 1.13
CA ALA A 34 4.60 16.59 2.02
C ALA A 34 3.97 15.30 1.49
N VAL A 35 4.28 14.18 2.15
CA VAL A 35 3.62 12.90 1.88
C VAL A 35 2.18 13.04 2.36
N ALA A 36 1.22 12.97 1.44
CA ALA A 36 -0.19 12.99 1.80
C ALA A 36 -0.48 11.81 2.74
N ALA A 37 -1.03 12.10 3.92
CA ALA A 37 -1.44 11.06 4.86
C ALA A 37 -2.58 10.25 4.23
N THR A 38 -2.33 8.98 3.91
CA THR A 38 -3.37 8.06 3.46
C THR A 38 -4.06 7.53 4.72
N THR A 39 -5.38 7.71 4.83
CA THR A 39 -6.12 7.17 5.99
C THR A 39 -6.34 5.67 5.76
N ILE A 40 -5.70 4.84 6.58
CA ILE A 40 -5.94 3.40 6.60
C ILE A 40 -7.25 3.13 7.36
N SER A 41 -8.19 2.45 6.71
CA SER A 41 -9.44 2.02 7.33
C SER A 41 -9.30 0.58 7.80
N TYR A 42 -9.65 0.33 9.06
CA TYR A 42 -9.76 -1.02 9.60
C TYR A 42 -11.18 -1.57 9.37
N VAL A 43 -11.28 -2.86 9.10
CA VAL A 43 -12.54 -3.60 8.96
C VAL A 43 -12.73 -4.55 10.14
N GLU A 44 -13.97 -4.95 10.38
CA GLU A 44 -14.31 -5.90 11.46
C GLU A 44 -13.76 -7.30 11.20
N ASN A 45 -13.73 -7.72 9.93
CA ASN A 45 -13.22 -9.04 9.53
C ASN A 45 -12.52 -8.92 8.17
N ALA A 46 -11.20 -9.06 8.17
CA ALA A 46 -10.39 -8.90 6.96
C ALA A 46 -10.62 -10.01 5.94
N ASP A 47 -10.87 -11.25 6.38
CA ASP A 47 -11.13 -12.40 5.50
C ASP A 47 -12.41 -12.25 4.70
N ASN A 48 -13.50 -11.86 5.35
CA ASN A 48 -14.79 -11.65 4.70
C ASN A 48 -14.69 -10.52 3.66
N ALA A 49 -13.96 -9.45 3.99
CA ALA A 49 -13.77 -8.33 3.08
C ALA A 49 -12.90 -8.73 1.87
N ALA A 50 -11.79 -9.43 2.10
CA ALA A 50 -10.92 -9.93 1.04
C ALA A 50 -11.61 -10.95 0.12
N THR A 51 -12.37 -11.88 0.70
CA THR A 51 -13.17 -12.86 -0.06
C THR A 51 -14.23 -12.17 -0.91
N ALA A 52 -14.99 -11.23 -0.33
CA ALA A 52 -16.04 -10.51 -1.05
C ALA A 52 -15.48 -9.65 -2.18
N TRP A 53 -14.31 -9.04 -1.96
CA TRP A 53 -13.61 -8.29 -2.99
C TRP A 53 -13.09 -9.20 -4.11
N ASN A 54 -12.42 -10.31 -3.78
CA ASN A 54 -11.87 -11.22 -4.78
C ASN A 54 -12.97 -11.86 -5.66
N ALA A 55 -14.17 -12.10 -5.12
CA ALA A 55 -15.30 -12.61 -5.89
C ALA A 55 -15.74 -11.69 -7.07
N ILE A 56 -15.39 -10.41 -7.02
CA ILE A 56 -15.65 -9.44 -8.10
C ILE A 56 -14.37 -8.94 -8.80
N HIS A 57 -13.20 -9.34 -8.30
CA HIS A 57 -11.86 -9.05 -8.85
C HIS A 57 -11.05 -10.36 -9.00
N PRO A 58 -11.47 -11.29 -9.86
CA PRO A 58 -10.82 -12.61 -9.99
C PRO A 58 -9.38 -12.53 -10.49
N GLU A 59 -9.04 -11.48 -11.25
CA GLU A 59 -7.69 -11.21 -11.77
C GLU A 59 -6.74 -10.53 -10.76
N GLY A 60 -7.25 -10.15 -9.59
CA GLY A 60 -6.52 -9.42 -8.57
C GLY A 60 -6.19 -10.25 -7.32
N ILE A 61 -5.47 -9.62 -6.39
CA ILE A 61 -5.08 -10.22 -5.10
C ILE A 61 -5.74 -9.46 -3.95
N GLY A 62 -6.65 -10.12 -3.24
CA GLY A 62 -7.16 -9.64 -1.96
C GLY A 62 -6.22 -10.04 -0.82
N VAL A 63 -5.79 -9.07 0.00
CA VAL A 63 -4.89 -9.30 1.13
C VAL A 63 -5.62 -9.00 2.44
N ALA A 64 -5.87 -10.04 3.23
CA ALA A 64 -6.28 -9.87 4.62
C ALA A 64 -5.04 -9.66 5.48
N VAL A 65 -4.99 -8.57 6.25
CA VAL A 65 -3.89 -8.21 7.13
C VAL A 65 -4.40 -8.14 8.57
N TYR A 66 -4.00 -9.09 9.40
CA TYR A 66 -4.31 -9.07 10.83
C TYR A 66 -3.17 -8.35 11.55
N MET A 67 -3.38 -7.08 11.86
CA MET A 67 -2.38 -6.24 12.52
C MET A 67 -2.17 -6.71 13.96
N GLY A 68 -0.94 -7.10 14.27
CA GLY A 68 -0.52 -7.43 15.64
C GLY A 68 -0.20 -6.19 16.48
N THR A 69 -0.02 -6.39 17.78
CA THR A 69 0.32 -5.33 18.73
C THR A 69 1.82 -4.99 18.78
N GLU A 70 2.69 -5.88 18.29
CA GLU A 70 4.15 -5.73 18.32
C GLU A 70 4.77 -5.61 16.92
N THR A 71 4.02 -5.14 15.92
CA THR A 71 4.52 -5.00 14.55
C THR A 71 5.35 -3.74 14.35
N ASP A 72 6.56 -3.90 13.82
CA ASP A 72 7.45 -2.78 13.45
C ASP A 72 7.04 -2.11 12.13
N LEU A 73 6.17 -2.76 11.33
CA LEU A 73 5.70 -2.25 10.05
C LEU A 73 4.33 -1.59 10.18
N THR A 74 4.21 -0.39 9.62
CA THR A 74 2.92 0.30 9.51
C THR A 74 2.08 -0.32 8.38
N PRO A 75 0.74 -0.18 8.42
CA PRO A 75 -0.12 -0.60 7.32
C PRO A 75 0.28 -0.02 5.95
N GLU A 76 0.74 1.23 5.90
CA GLU A 76 1.21 1.88 4.66
C GLU A 76 2.48 1.22 4.13
N GLN A 77 3.40 0.82 5.01
CA GLN A 77 4.62 0.11 4.62
C GLN A 77 4.29 -1.28 4.08
N LEU A 78 3.38 -2.00 4.73
CA LEU A 78 2.90 -3.30 4.27
C LEU A 78 2.23 -3.20 2.91
N ARG A 79 1.27 -2.26 2.76
CA ARG A 79 0.60 -1.98 1.50
C ARG A 79 1.61 -1.69 0.39
N THR A 80 2.48 -0.71 0.62
CA THR A 80 3.47 -0.30 -0.39
C THR A 80 4.40 -1.44 -0.78
N GLY A 81 4.94 -2.17 0.20
CA GLY A 81 5.85 -3.28 -0.03
C GLY A 81 5.21 -4.41 -0.85
N LEU A 82 4.02 -4.86 -0.43
CA LEU A 82 3.32 -5.96 -1.09
C LEU A 82 2.74 -5.56 -2.45
N THR A 83 2.26 -4.32 -2.62
CA THR A 83 1.89 -3.78 -3.93
C THR A 83 3.09 -3.80 -4.89
N ASN A 84 4.26 -3.37 -4.45
CA ASN A 84 5.46 -3.41 -5.31
C ASN A 84 5.84 -4.85 -5.71
N ILE A 85 5.64 -5.82 -4.82
CA ILE A 85 5.89 -7.23 -5.10
C ILE A 85 4.87 -7.75 -6.13
N ALA A 86 3.58 -7.50 -5.96
CA ALA A 86 2.55 -7.90 -6.92
C ALA A 86 2.79 -7.27 -8.30
N ASN A 87 3.08 -5.97 -8.34
CA ASN A 87 3.38 -5.24 -9.58
C ASN A 87 4.61 -5.81 -10.29
N SER A 88 5.63 -6.23 -9.55
CA SER A 88 6.82 -6.88 -10.15
C SER A 88 6.50 -8.21 -10.85
N GLY A 89 5.39 -8.86 -10.46
CA GLY A 89 4.83 -10.05 -11.11
C GLY A 89 3.73 -9.74 -12.12
N GLY A 90 3.51 -8.48 -12.49
CA GLY A 90 2.52 -8.06 -13.49
C GLY A 90 1.09 -7.92 -12.98
N ILE A 91 0.86 -8.01 -11.67
CA ILE A 91 -0.47 -7.85 -11.07
C ILE A 91 -0.59 -6.45 -10.46
N GLU A 92 -1.41 -5.62 -11.08
CA GLU A 92 -1.67 -4.24 -10.64
C GLU A 92 -2.87 -4.13 -9.69
N ASP A 93 -3.81 -5.08 -9.77
CA ASP A 93 -5.02 -5.09 -8.95
C ASP A 93 -4.78 -5.85 -7.64
N ILE A 94 -4.49 -5.09 -6.58
CA ILE A 94 -4.22 -5.62 -5.23
C ILE A 94 -4.88 -4.72 -4.19
N GLU A 95 -5.70 -5.30 -3.32
CA GLU A 95 -6.43 -4.57 -2.29
C GLU A 95 -6.17 -5.14 -0.89
N PHE A 96 -6.09 -4.25 0.12
CA PHE A 96 -5.69 -4.60 1.48
C PHE A 96 -6.81 -4.32 2.47
N PHE A 97 -7.11 -5.32 3.28
CA PHE A 97 -8.12 -5.26 4.33
C PHE A 97 -7.45 -5.45 5.67
N PHE A 98 -7.36 -4.37 6.44
CA PHE A 98 -6.70 -4.37 7.75
C PHE A 98 -7.70 -4.67 8.86
N GLU A 99 -7.41 -5.68 9.67
CA GLU A 99 -8.13 -5.99 10.90
C GLU A 99 -7.18 -5.77 12.08
N GLN A 100 -7.63 -5.04 13.10
CA GLN A 100 -6.85 -4.90 14.33
C GLN A 100 -7.10 -6.12 15.20
N ASN A 101 -6.05 -6.84 15.54
CA ASN A 101 -6.14 -7.98 16.41
C ASN A 101 -5.33 -7.75 17.70
N ASP A 102 -5.69 -8.45 18.77
CA ASP A 102 -5.05 -8.33 20.09
C ASP A 102 -4.02 -9.44 20.33
N VAL A 103 -3.24 -9.74 19.29
CA VAL A 103 -2.16 -10.74 19.31
C VAL A 103 -0.82 -10.08 18.99
N PRO A 104 0.32 -10.62 19.47
CA PRO A 104 1.61 -9.96 19.28
C PRO A 104 2.02 -9.78 17.82
N HIS A 105 1.75 -10.78 16.97
CA HIS A 105 2.32 -10.86 15.62
C HIS A 105 1.30 -10.47 14.55
N THR A 106 1.78 -9.79 13.52
CA THR A 106 1.01 -9.57 12.29
C THR A 106 0.91 -10.86 11.49
N GLY A 107 -0.29 -11.21 11.05
CA GLY A 107 -0.56 -12.32 10.15
C GLY A 107 -1.19 -11.86 8.85
N PHE A 108 -1.20 -12.74 7.86
CA PHE A 108 -1.74 -12.45 6.53
C PHE A 108 -2.52 -13.62 5.96
N ALA A 109 -3.42 -13.33 5.03
CA ALA A 109 -3.96 -14.32 4.11
C ALA A 109 -4.14 -13.67 2.72
N LEU A 110 -3.94 -14.48 1.68
CA LEU A 110 -4.12 -14.10 0.28
C LEU A 110 -5.34 -14.79 -0.32
N TYR A 111 -6.09 -14.03 -1.11
CA TYR A 111 -7.28 -14.45 -1.84
C TYR A 111 -7.10 -14.07 -3.32
N TYR A 112 -7.08 -15.04 -4.22
CA TYR A 112 -6.90 -14.80 -5.66
C TYR A 112 -7.46 -15.98 -6.47
N ASP A 113 -8.23 -15.73 -7.53
CA ASP A 113 -8.77 -16.75 -8.45
C ASP A 113 -9.24 -18.07 -7.76
N ASP A 114 -10.17 -17.95 -6.80
CA ASP A 114 -10.69 -19.06 -5.96
C ASP A 114 -9.65 -19.77 -5.07
N VAL A 115 -8.43 -19.27 -4.99
CA VAL A 115 -7.36 -19.75 -4.10
C VAL A 115 -7.34 -18.95 -2.81
N PHE A 116 -7.26 -19.69 -1.70
CA PHE A 116 -6.94 -19.17 -0.38
C PHE A 116 -5.55 -19.64 0.04
N GLU A 117 -4.68 -18.72 0.47
CA GLU A 117 -3.37 -19.01 1.03
C GLU A 117 -3.19 -18.28 2.37
N GLY A 118 -3.31 -19.03 3.47
CA GLY A 118 -3.18 -18.51 4.83
C GLY A 118 -3.40 -19.59 5.91
N PRO A 119 -3.10 -19.28 7.18
CA PRO A 119 -2.46 -18.04 7.65
C PRO A 119 -0.96 -18.00 7.31
N LEU A 120 -0.44 -16.81 7.00
CA LEU A 120 0.96 -16.54 6.68
C LEU A 120 1.57 -15.58 7.69
N ASN A 121 2.86 -15.73 7.97
CA ASN A 121 3.65 -14.74 8.71
C ASN A 121 4.40 -13.78 7.74
N LEU A 122 5.18 -12.85 8.31
CA LEU A 122 5.91 -11.84 7.54
C LEU A 122 7.00 -12.43 6.61
N ASP A 123 7.62 -13.56 7.00
CA ASP A 123 8.63 -14.22 6.16
C ASP A 123 7.99 -14.98 4.99
N GLU A 124 6.73 -15.40 5.15
CA GLU A 124 5.97 -16.17 4.16
C GLU A 124 5.20 -15.29 3.18
N ILE A 125 4.74 -14.09 3.61
CA ILE A 125 3.86 -13.26 2.77
C ILE A 125 4.53 -12.82 1.47
N ILE A 126 5.81 -12.47 1.49
CA ILE A 126 6.54 -12.04 0.28
C ILE A 126 6.60 -13.16 -0.77
N PRO A 127 7.13 -14.37 -0.48
CA PRO A 127 7.15 -15.45 -1.46
C PRO A 127 5.73 -15.89 -1.88
N SER A 128 4.75 -15.84 -0.98
CA SER A 128 3.34 -16.15 -1.31
C SER A 128 2.72 -15.12 -2.25
N THR A 129 2.95 -13.81 -2.07
CA THR A 129 2.48 -12.78 -3.02
C THR A 129 3.13 -12.95 -4.39
N GLN A 130 4.41 -13.30 -4.47
CA GLN A 130 5.07 -13.60 -5.75
C GLN A 130 4.51 -14.85 -6.42
N LYS A 131 4.11 -15.85 -5.64
CA LYS A 131 3.48 -17.07 -6.15
C LYS A 131 2.08 -16.76 -6.69
N ALA A 132 1.27 -16.01 -5.96
CA ALA A 132 -0.04 -15.54 -6.40
C ALA A 132 0.05 -14.76 -7.71
N ALA A 133 1.00 -13.82 -7.81
CA ALA A 133 1.20 -13.03 -9.02
C ALA A 133 1.54 -13.90 -10.25
N ARG A 134 2.44 -14.87 -10.09
CA ARG A 134 2.80 -15.83 -11.16
C ARG A 134 1.63 -16.71 -11.57
N TYR A 135 0.81 -17.14 -10.62
CA TYR A 135 -0.38 -17.95 -10.89
C TYR A 135 -1.36 -17.18 -11.78
N LEU A 136 -1.71 -15.95 -11.38
CA LEU A 136 -2.63 -15.10 -12.12
C LEU A 136 -2.09 -14.76 -13.53
N GLN A 137 -0.81 -14.45 -13.65
CA GLN A 137 -0.18 -14.18 -14.95
C GLN A 137 -0.28 -15.39 -15.89
N THR A 138 0.01 -16.59 -15.39
CA THR A 138 -0.07 -17.83 -16.20
C THR A 138 -1.51 -18.08 -16.67
N ASN A 139 -2.50 -17.89 -15.81
CA ASN A 139 -3.90 -18.06 -16.17
C ASN A 139 -4.35 -17.04 -17.22
N GLN A 140 -3.91 -15.78 -17.13
CA GLN A 140 -4.18 -14.76 -18.14
C GLN A 140 -3.59 -15.12 -19.51
N GLU A 141 -2.35 -15.62 -19.56
CA GLU A 141 -1.72 -16.07 -20.82
C GLU A 141 -2.47 -17.24 -21.46
N LEU A 142 -2.95 -18.20 -20.66
CA LEU A 142 -3.74 -19.33 -21.15
C LEU A 142 -5.08 -18.89 -21.75
N LEU A 143 -5.77 -17.93 -21.12
CA LEU A 143 -7.02 -17.39 -21.63
C LEU A 143 -6.82 -16.61 -22.95
N GLN A 144 -5.73 -15.85 -23.07
CA GLN A 144 -5.40 -15.15 -24.30
C GLN A 144 -5.09 -16.11 -25.46
N THR A 145 -4.33 -17.17 -25.21
CA THR A 145 -3.99 -18.18 -26.24
C THR A 145 -5.21 -18.99 -26.69
N ALA A 146 -6.13 -19.30 -25.77
CA ALA A 146 -7.41 -19.95 -26.11
C ALA A 146 -8.28 -19.05 -27.00
N SER A 147 -8.41 -17.76 -26.66
CA SER A 147 -9.19 -16.78 -27.42
C SER A 147 -8.68 -16.60 -28.87
N ILE A 148 -7.37 -16.60 -29.08
CA ILE A 148 -6.78 -16.47 -30.43
C ILE A 148 -7.03 -17.72 -31.28
N SER A 149 -7.08 -18.90 -30.65
CA SER A 149 -7.25 -20.18 -31.35
C SER A 149 -8.67 -20.41 -31.86
N GLU A 150 -9.69 -19.79 -31.24
CA GLU A 150 -11.08 -19.87 -31.70
C GLU A 150 -11.37 -18.96 -32.91
N VAL A 151 -10.56 -17.93 -33.15
CA VAL A 151 -10.76 -16.95 -34.23
C VAL A 151 -10.14 -17.40 -35.57
N SER A 152 -9.31 -18.44 -35.60
CA SER A 152 -8.61 -18.92 -36.81
C SER A 152 -9.27 -20.09 -37.55
N TYR A 153 -10.57 -20.33 -37.35
CA TYR A 153 -11.34 -21.28 -38.16
C TYR A 153 -12.33 -20.55 -39.07
N ASP A 154 -11.83 -19.97 -40.16
CA ASP A 154 -12.59 -19.61 -41.37
C ASP A 154 -11.73 -19.82 -42.63
#